data_AF-A0A955PRX4-F1
#
_entry.id   AF-A0A955PRX4-F1
#
_cell.length_a   1.000
_cell.length_b   1.000
_cell.length_c   1.000
_cell.angle_alpha   90.00
_cell.angle_beta   90.00
_cell.angle_gamma   90.00
#
_symmetry.space_group_name_H-M   'P 1'
#
loop_
_entity.id
_entity.type
_entity.pdbx_description
1 polymer ?
#
loop_
_entity_poly.entity_id
_entity_poly.type
_entity_poly.pdbx_seq_one_letter_code
_entity_poly.pdbx_strand_id
1 'polypeptide(L)'
;RILVEAAWHYRWNTKESQTLRERRKGQPDWVVEHSRKAQKRLCERFHTLSERKDRRTTAVAVARELAGFVWALQQPREVVEEFYRDDR
;
A
#
# COMPACT_ATOMS: atom_id res chain seq x y z
N ARG A 1 -11.81 -2.56 11.46
CA ARG A 1 -11.90 -3.91 10.85
C ARG A 1 -11.58 -3.89 9.36
N ILE A 2 -12.14 -2.94 8.59
CA ILE A 2 -11.92 -2.78 7.14
C ILE A 2 -10.44 -2.85 6.71
N LEU A 3 -9.53 -2.14 7.38
CA LEU A 3 -8.11 -2.17 6.99
C LEU A 3 -7.45 -3.53 7.18
N VAL A 4 -7.86 -4.30 8.21
CA VAL A 4 -7.35 -5.65 8.44
C VAL A 4 -7.87 -6.60 7.37
N GLU A 5 -9.14 -6.46 6.97
CA GLU A 5 -9.72 -7.23 5.86
C GLU A 5 -9.03 -6.88 4.53
N ALA A 6 -8.81 -5.60 4.26
CA ALA A 6 -8.06 -5.12 3.10
C ALA A 6 -6.62 -5.67 3.08
N ALA A 7 -5.98 -5.74 4.25
CA ALA A 7 -4.60 -6.21 4.38
C ALA A 7 -4.40 -7.65 3.87
N TRP A 8 -5.42 -8.51 3.96
CA TRP A 8 -5.35 -9.87 3.44
C TRP A 8 -5.15 -9.92 1.93
N HIS A 9 -5.57 -8.91 1.17
CA HIS A 9 -5.38 -8.88 -0.28
C HIS A 9 -3.91 -8.72 -0.68
N TYR A 10 -3.06 -8.17 0.19
CA TYR A 10 -1.61 -8.03 -0.09
C TYR A 10 -0.83 -9.33 0.06
N ARG A 11 -1.48 -10.45 0.44
CA ARG A 11 -0.86 -11.78 0.39
C ARG A 11 -0.60 -12.29 -1.04
N TRP A 12 -1.14 -11.58 -2.03
CA TRP A 12 -1.00 -11.89 -3.45
C TRP A 12 0.02 -10.94 -4.09
N ASN A 13 0.68 -11.41 -5.14
CA ASN A 13 1.68 -10.63 -5.86
C ASN A 13 1.10 -9.31 -6.40
N THR A 14 1.94 -8.28 -6.43
CA THR A 14 1.65 -6.97 -7.02
C THR A 14 1.34 -7.11 -8.50
N LYS A 15 0.06 -7.07 -8.86
CA LYS A 15 -0.41 -7.04 -10.25
C LYS A 15 -1.40 -5.89 -10.44
N GLU A 16 -1.28 -5.19 -11.56
CA GLU A 16 -2.29 -4.22 -12.00
C GLU A 16 -3.31 -4.96 -12.86
N SER A 17 -4.55 -5.08 -12.38
CA SER A 17 -5.65 -5.62 -13.18
C SER A 17 -6.16 -4.56 -14.16
N GLN A 18 -6.81 -4.99 -15.25
CA GLN A 18 -7.44 -4.07 -16.20
C GLN A 18 -8.41 -3.12 -15.49
N THR A 19 -9.24 -3.63 -14.58
CA THR A 19 -10.15 -2.82 -13.76
C THR A 19 -9.42 -1.77 -12.92
N LEU A 20 -8.28 -2.12 -12.32
CA LEU A 20 -7.48 -1.17 -11.54
C LEU A 20 -6.88 -0.08 -12.43
N ARG A 21 -6.40 -0.45 -13.62
CA ARG A 21 -5.89 0.49 -14.61
C ARG A 21 -6.95 1.47 -15.08
N GLU A 22 -8.17 0.99 -15.35
CA GLU A 22 -9.31 1.86 -15.71
C GLU A 22 -9.65 2.85 -14.58
N ARG A 23 -9.69 2.39 -13.31
CA ARG A 23 -9.93 3.27 -12.15
C ARG A 23 -8.87 4.36 -11.96
N ARG A 24 -7.64 4.10 -12.40
CA ARG A 24 -6.52 5.04 -12.32
C ARG A 24 -6.54 6.07 -13.44
N LYS A 25 -7.32 5.89 -14.51
CA LYS A 25 -7.42 6.87 -15.59
C LYS A 25 -8.00 8.19 -15.05
N GLY A 26 -7.37 9.31 -15.40
CA GLY A 26 -7.77 10.64 -14.96
C GLY A 26 -7.41 10.99 -13.51
N GLN A 27 -6.74 10.08 -12.79
CA GLN A 27 -6.20 10.39 -11.46
C GLN A 27 -4.87 11.13 -11.56
N PRO A 28 -4.52 12.01 -10.59
CA PRO A 28 -3.22 12.65 -10.57
C PRO A 28 -2.07 11.64 -10.50
N ASP A 29 -1.01 11.85 -11.28
CA ASP A 29 0.11 10.91 -11.37
C ASP A 29 0.75 10.59 -10.01
N TRP A 30 0.88 11.60 -9.15
CA TRP A 30 1.44 11.43 -7.80
C TRP A 30 0.61 10.48 -6.93
N VAL A 31 -0.73 10.50 -7.06
CA VAL A 31 -1.64 9.59 -6.35
C VAL A 31 -1.46 8.16 -6.87
N VAL A 32 -1.37 8.02 -8.19
CA VAL A 32 -1.19 6.70 -8.82
C VAL A 32 0.15 6.09 -8.42
N GLU A 33 1.22 6.90 -8.41
CA GLU A 33 2.54 6.47 -8.00
C GLU A 33 2.59 6.09 -6.52
N HIS A 34 1.99 6.91 -5.65
CA HIS A 34 1.83 6.60 -4.23
C HIS A 34 1.10 5.27 -4.01
N SER A 35 0.01 5.05 -4.75
CA SER A 35 -0.74 3.78 -4.71
C SER A 35 0.10 2.58 -5.16
N ARG A 36 0.94 2.74 -6.19
CA ARG A 36 1.82 1.66 -6.67
C ARG A 36 2.91 1.32 -5.66
N LYS A 37 3.56 2.33 -5.08
CA LYS A 37 4.55 2.14 -4.00
C LYS A 37 3.94 1.44 -2.79
N ALA A 38 2.77 1.90 -2.35
CA ALA A 38 2.01 1.27 -1.28
C ALA A 38 1.74 -0.21 -1.59
N GLN A 39 1.23 -0.52 -2.78
CA GLN A 39 0.94 -1.90 -3.17
C GLN A 39 2.19 -2.79 -3.12
N LYS A 40 3.30 -2.33 -3.73
CA LYS A 40 4.56 -3.07 -3.74
C LYS A 40 5.05 -3.35 -2.32
N ARG A 41 5.16 -2.30 -1.51
CA ARG A 41 5.68 -2.40 -0.15
C ARG A 41 4.81 -3.28 0.74
N LEU A 42 3.49 -3.13 0.69
CA LEU A 42 2.58 -3.90 1.54
C LEU A 42 2.56 -5.39 1.15
N CYS A 43 2.67 -5.71 -0.15
CA CYS A 43 2.83 -7.09 -0.61
C CYS A 43 4.14 -7.70 -0.10
N GLU A 44 5.28 -7.03 -0.33
CA GLU A 44 6.59 -7.48 0.16
C GLU A 44 6.57 -7.67 1.68
N ARG A 45 6.02 -6.70 2.42
CA ARG A 45 5.88 -6.76 3.88
C ARG A 45 5.05 -7.95 4.33
N PHE A 46 3.93 -8.23 3.65
CA PHE A 46 3.09 -9.37 3.97
C PHE A 46 3.87 -10.67 3.79
N HIS A 47 4.56 -10.84 2.66
CA HIS A 47 5.36 -12.03 2.38
C HIS A 47 6.46 -12.22 3.43
N THR A 48 7.31 -11.22 3.65
CA THR A 48 8.42 -11.29 4.62
C THR A 48 7.96 -11.57 6.04
N LEU A 49 6.87 -10.94 6.50
CA LEU A 49 6.36 -11.18 7.86
C LEU A 49 5.70 -12.55 7.99
N SER A 50 5.00 -13.02 6.95
CA SER A 50 4.33 -14.32 6.95
C SER A 50 5.27 -15.51 7.04
N GLU A 51 6.55 -15.33 6.71
CA GLU A 51 7.60 -16.34 6.91
C GLU A 51 7.99 -16.50 8.39
N ARG A 52 7.75 -15.48 9.22
CA ARG A 52 8.24 -15.43 10.61
C ARG A 52 7.12 -15.34 11.67
N LYS A 53 5.90 -15.00 11.25
CA LYS A 53 4.74 -14.73 12.11
C LYS A 53 3.50 -15.38 11.52
N ASP A 54 2.51 -15.65 12.36
CA ASP A 54 1.22 -16.14 11.89
C ASP A 54 0.51 -15.09 11.00
N ARG A 55 -0.34 -15.58 10.10
CA ARG A 55 -0.97 -14.72 9.09
C ARG A 55 -1.88 -13.65 9.68
N ARG A 56 -2.48 -13.86 10.87
CA ARG A 56 -3.35 -12.85 11.50
C ARG A 56 -2.49 -11.71 12.04
N THR A 57 -1.41 -12.01 12.73
CA THR A 57 -0.44 -11.00 13.19
C THR A 57 0.14 -10.21 12.03
N THR A 58 0.52 -10.90 10.94
CA THR A 58 0.98 -10.26 9.71
C THR A 58 -0.07 -9.32 9.11
N ALA A 59 -1.32 -9.76 8.98
CA ALA A 59 -2.40 -8.92 8.44
C ALA A 59 -2.62 -7.65 9.28
N VAL A 60 -2.55 -7.75 10.61
CA VAL A 60 -2.66 -6.57 11.49
C VAL A 60 -1.46 -5.63 11.32
N ALA A 61 -0.24 -6.16 11.20
CA ALA A 61 0.95 -5.34 10.96
C ALA A 61 0.86 -4.59 9.62
N VAL A 62 0.47 -5.28 8.55
CA VAL A 62 0.26 -4.69 7.22
C VAL A 62 -0.88 -3.67 7.24
N ALA A 63 -1.96 -3.91 7.99
CA ALA A 63 -3.05 -2.94 8.15
C ALA A 63 -2.62 -1.64 8.81
N ARG A 64 -1.69 -1.69 9.78
CA ARG A 64 -1.13 -0.48 10.41
C ARG A 64 -0.31 0.33 9.41
N GLU A 65 0.45 -0.35 8.57
CA GLU A 65 1.23 0.30 7.53
C GLU A 65 0.34 0.88 6.42
N LEU A 66 -0.72 0.16 6.03
CA LEU A 66 -1.75 0.65 5.11
C LEU A 66 -2.41 1.93 5.64
N ALA A 67 -2.68 2.04 6.94
CA ALA A 67 -3.23 3.25 7.53
C ALA A 67 -2.32 4.48 7.30
N GLY A 68 -0.99 4.28 7.37
CA GLY A 68 -0.02 5.33 7.04
C GLY A 68 -0.10 5.77 5.58
N PHE A 69 -0.23 4.83 4.64
CA PHE A 69 -0.42 5.15 3.23
C PHE A 69 -1.73 5.90 2.95
N VAL A 70 -2.82 5.55 3.64
CA VAL A 70 -4.11 6.27 3.52
C VAL A 70 -4.01 7.67 4.12
N TRP A 71 -3.34 7.82 5.26
CA TRP A 71 -3.12 9.12 5.88
C TRP A 71 -2.31 10.05 4.96
N ALA A 72 -1.24 9.52 4.34
CA ALA A 72 -0.41 10.28 3.42
C ALA A 72 -1.19 10.81 2.20
N LEU A 73 -2.20 10.09 1.70
CA LEU A 73 -3.06 10.59 0.62
C LEU A 73 -3.89 11.82 0.98
N GLN A 74 -4.11 12.07 2.28
CA GLN A 74 -4.84 13.24 2.77
C GLN A 74 -3.91 14.44 3.06
N GLN A 75 -2.59 14.26 2.91
CA GLN A 75 -1.63 15.34 3.11
C GLN A 75 -1.41 16.13 1.82
N PRO A 76 -0.90 17.37 1.91
CA PRO A 76 -0.40 18.11 0.77
C PRO A 76 0.65 17.29 0.00
N ARG A 77 0.70 17.47 -1.33
CA ARG A 77 1.59 16.73 -2.23
C ARG A 77 3.05 16.83 -1.79
N GLU A 78 3.46 17.99 -1.28
CA GLU A 78 4.82 18.31 -0.86
C GLU A 78 5.26 17.39 0.29
N VAL A 79 4.36 17.08 1.22
CA VAL A 79 4.60 16.17 2.34
C VAL A 79 4.78 14.74 1.84
N VAL A 80 3.97 14.33 0.85
CA VAL A 80 4.07 13.00 0.24
C VAL A 80 5.38 12.86 -0.54
N GLU A 81 5.78 13.89 -1.28
CA GLU A 81 7.06 13.91 -1.99
C GLU A 81 8.26 13.89 -1.03
N GLU A 82 8.19 14.60 0.09
CA GLU A 82 9.21 14.54 1.14
C GLU A 82 9.29 13.17 1.80
N PHE A 83 8.16 12.53 2.09
CA PHE A 83 8.10 11.17 2.61
C PHE A 83 8.83 10.17 1.69
N TYR A 84 8.88 10.44 0.38
CA TYR A 84 9.59 9.64 -0.61
C TYR A 84 10.98 10.17 -1.00
N ARG A 85 11.43 11.28 -0.42
CA ARG A 85 12.74 11.89 -0.75
C ARG A 85 13.90 11.01 -0.26
N ASP A 86 13.69 10.27 0.80
CA ASP A 86 14.68 9.44 1.50
C ASP A 86 14.70 7.97 1.01
N ASP A 87 13.85 7.63 0.02
CA ASP A 87 13.67 6.27 -0.52
C ASP A 87 14.54 6.04 -1.79
N ARG A 88 15.60 6.83 -1.97
CA ARG A 88 16.53 6.83 -3.12
C ARG A 88 17.91 6.29 -2.78
#